data_AF-A0A939XCT9-F1
#
_entry.id   AF-A0A939XCT9-F1
#
_cell.length_a   1.000
_cell.length_b   1.000
_cell.length_c   1.000
_cell.angle_alpha   90.00
_cell.angle_beta   90.00
_cell.angle_gamma   90.00
#
_symmetry.space_group_name_H-M   'P 1'
#
loop_
_entity.id
_entity.type
_entity.pdbx_description
1 polymer ?
#
loop_
_entity_poly.entity_id
_entity_poly.type
_entity_poly.pdbx_seq_one_letter_code
_entity_poly.pdbx_strand_id
1 'polypeptide(L)'
;ATVKGNVLVDLVSNDVRLNVWLLEDSLLADGSYDAGHGPVQIGATGTFYHNHVVRANLASDPWEAWGDGGIVSPVAGSTFTQNYTTTITPNFDPGKCYLVAFVGENLLNNNLLGCRVFNSTKSAYIYEGSQTPDPGPGPGPGPDPEPQGIGDVSASNVKLYPNPTTGNLYIEVEGLQKVEVIDAVGRVVMSQNNGNVVNMSNLANGIYTVRVIANGNTAVKKVVKK
;
A
#
# COMPACT_ATOMS: atom_id res chain seq x y z
N ALA A 1 -3.74 -2.81 9.97
CA ALA A 1 -3.80 -3.44 8.64
C ALA A 1 -4.15 -4.91 8.76
N THR A 2 -5.03 -5.42 7.90
CA THR A 2 -5.40 -6.85 7.84
C THR A 2 -4.84 -7.45 6.56
N VAL A 3 -4.01 -8.49 6.67
CA VAL A 3 -3.46 -9.21 5.52
C VAL A 3 -4.15 -10.56 5.40
N LYS A 4 -4.60 -10.90 4.19
CA LYS A 4 -5.27 -12.18 3.87
C LYS A 4 -4.66 -12.79 2.64
N GLY A 5 -4.56 -14.11 2.60
CA GLY A 5 -4.01 -14.83 1.45
C GLY A 5 -4.50 -16.26 1.32
N ASN A 6 -4.30 -16.82 0.13
CA ASN A 6 -4.56 -18.22 -0.22
C ASN A 6 -3.30 -18.77 -0.90
N VAL A 7 -2.85 -19.94 -0.45
CA VAL A 7 -1.72 -20.67 -1.02
C VAL A 7 -2.23 -21.59 -2.12
N LEU A 8 -1.96 -21.26 -3.38
CA LEU A 8 -2.54 -21.97 -4.53
C LEU A 8 -1.80 -23.27 -4.90
N VAL A 9 -0.53 -23.38 -4.50
CA VAL A 9 0.36 -24.52 -4.78
C VAL A 9 1.24 -24.77 -3.57
N ASP A 10 1.72 -26.01 -3.39
CA ASP A 10 2.61 -26.33 -2.29
C ASP A 10 3.90 -25.50 -2.36
N LEU A 11 4.26 -24.91 -1.24
CA LEU A 11 5.49 -24.12 -1.09
C LEU A 11 6.60 -25.04 -0.61
N VAL A 12 7.67 -25.15 -1.38
CA VAL A 12 8.82 -26.02 -1.06
C VAL A 12 9.75 -25.31 -0.07
N SER A 13 9.25 -25.02 1.14
CA SER A 13 10.02 -24.40 2.23
C SER A 13 9.55 -24.89 3.59
N ASN A 14 10.52 -25.02 4.51
CA ASN A 14 10.28 -25.39 5.90
C ASN A 14 10.03 -24.18 6.81
N ASP A 15 10.28 -22.96 6.33
CA ASP A 15 10.05 -21.70 7.08
C ASP A 15 9.51 -20.65 6.11
N VAL A 16 8.18 -20.58 6.03
CA VAL A 16 7.44 -19.59 5.25
C VAL A 16 6.99 -18.48 6.17
N ARG A 17 7.33 -17.24 5.82
CA ARG A 17 7.11 -16.07 6.65
C ARG A 17 6.30 -15.00 5.98
N LEU A 18 5.41 -14.39 6.76
CA LEU A 18 4.67 -13.21 6.35
C LEU A 18 5.42 -11.96 6.80
N ASN A 19 5.73 -11.09 5.85
CA ASN A 19 6.37 -9.81 6.10
C ASN A 19 5.41 -8.68 5.75
N VAL A 20 5.36 -7.66 6.60
CA VAL A 20 4.59 -6.44 6.35
C VAL A 20 5.44 -5.24 6.68
N TRP A 21 5.71 -4.40 5.68
CA TRP A 21 6.56 -3.23 5.81
C TRP A 21 5.75 -1.96 5.52
N LEU A 22 6.01 -0.92 6.32
CA LEU A 22 5.57 0.44 6.07
C LEU A 22 6.63 1.14 5.24
N LEU A 23 6.21 1.69 4.10
CA LEU A 23 7.06 2.43 3.19
C LEU A 23 6.53 3.86 3.03
N GLU A 24 7.43 4.77 2.68
CA GLU A 24 7.11 6.16 2.35
C GLU A 24 7.74 6.56 1.01
N ASP A 25 6.96 7.24 0.17
CA ASP A 25 7.42 7.82 -1.09
C ASP A 25 7.70 9.33 -0.93
N SER A 26 8.39 9.93 -1.89
CA SER A 26 8.60 11.39 -1.96
C SER A 26 9.16 12.02 -0.67
N LEU A 27 10.14 11.35 -0.07
CA LEU A 27 10.88 11.81 1.11
C LEU A 27 12.02 12.75 0.67
N LEU A 28 12.02 14.00 1.11
CA LEU A 28 13.02 14.99 0.70
C LEU A 28 14.39 14.66 1.29
N ALA A 29 15.42 14.52 0.45
CA ALA A 29 16.77 14.17 0.88
C ALA A 29 17.63 15.42 1.15
N ASP A 30 17.29 16.19 2.18
CA ASP A 30 17.97 17.44 2.56
C ASP A 30 18.76 17.35 3.88
N GLY A 31 18.76 16.18 4.52
CA GLY A 31 19.51 15.93 5.74
C GLY A 31 18.80 16.34 7.03
N SER A 32 17.57 16.86 6.96
CA SER A 32 16.72 16.92 8.14
C SER A 32 16.13 15.53 8.40
N TYR A 33 16.11 15.15 9.68
CA TYR A 33 15.58 13.85 10.14
C TYR A 33 14.14 14.00 10.64
N ASP A 34 13.37 14.93 10.06
CA ASP A 34 12.00 15.29 10.40
C ASP A 34 10.96 14.69 9.43
N ALA A 35 9.69 15.09 9.59
CA ALA A 35 8.55 14.49 8.91
C ALA A 35 8.55 14.73 7.41
N GLY A 36 8.75 13.67 6.62
CA GLY A 36 8.82 13.77 5.17
C GLY A 36 10.22 14.08 4.62
N HIS A 37 11.25 14.01 5.46
CA HIS A 37 12.64 14.25 5.08
C HIS A 37 13.57 13.09 5.44
N GLY A 38 14.72 13.05 4.78
CA GLY A 38 15.68 11.97 4.86
C GLY A 38 17.12 12.44 4.65
N PRO A 39 18.10 11.53 4.79
CA PRO A 39 19.50 11.88 4.68
C PRO A 39 19.84 12.41 3.29
N VAL A 40 20.77 13.36 3.22
CA VAL A 40 21.28 13.90 1.95
C VAL A 40 21.77 12.75 1.06
N GLN A 41 21.27 12.69 -0.18
CA GLN A 41 21.73 11.72 -1.15
C GLN A 41 23.08 12.13 -1.72
N ILE A 42 24.14 11.47 -1.27
CA ILE A 42 25.47 11.63 -1.87
C ILE A 42 25.38 11.24 -3.35
N GLY A 43 25.89 12.14 -4.21
CA GLY A 43 25.93 11.94 -5.66
C GLY A 43 24.69 12.43 -6.41
N ALA A 44 23.64 12.91 -5.74
CA ALA A 44 22.55 13.60 -6.41
C ALA A 44 22.87 15.10 -6.61
N THR A 45 22.48 15.67 -7.75
CA THR A 45 22.56 17.11 -8.01
C THR A 45 21.16 17.73 -7.95
N GLY A 46 21.02 18.85 -7.26
CA GLY A 46 19.71 19.51 -7.08
C GLY A 46 18.83 18.83 -6.02
N THR A 47 17.54 19.15 -6.03
CA THR A 47 16.57 18.56 -5.09
C THR A 47 16.34 17.09 -5.40
N PHE A 48 16.46 16.22 -4.39
CA PHE A 48 16.28 14.77 -4.54
C PHE A 48 15.22 14.25 -3.58
N TYR A 49 14.45 13.27 -4.04
CA TYR A 49 13.43 12.60 -3.24
C TYR A 49 13.66 11.10 -3.23
N HIS A 50 13.72 10.50 -2.04
CA HIS A 50 13.70 9.05 -1.89
C HIS A 50 12.27 8.53 -2.11
N ASN A 51 12.18 7.36 -2.73
CA ASN A 51 10.92 6.65 -2.91
C ASN A 51 11.07 5.22 -2.41
N HIS A 52 9.96 4.60 -2.04
CA HIS A 52 9.90 3.25 -1.51
C HIS A 52 10.80 3.05 -0.28
N VAL A 53 10.93 4.08 0.55
CA VAL A 53 11.76 4.05 1.75
C VAL A 53 11.07 3.22 2.82
N VAL A 54 11.70 2.14 3.26
CA VAL A 54 11.19 1.34 4.39
C VAL A 54 11.32 2.17 5.67
N ARG A 55 10.18 2.50 6.28
CA ARG A 55 10.09 3.25 7.54
C ARG A 55 9.95 2.34 8.74
N ALA A 56 9.25 1.21 8.59
CA ALA A 56 9.09 0.23 9.65
C ALA A 56 8.85 -1.18 9.10
N ASN A 57 9.31 -2.17 9.86
CA ASN A 57 8.87 -3.56 9.76
C ASN A 57 7.79 -3.79 10.82
N LEU A 58 6.67 -4.40 10.44
CA LEU A 58 5.53 -4.67 11.32
C LEU A 58 5.53 -6.12 11.83
N ALA A 59 6.64 -6.85 11.74
CA ALA A 59 6.78 -8.16 12.39
C ALA A 59 6.32 -8.09 13.86
N SER A 60 5.60 -9.13 14.29
CA SER A 60 5.03 -9.19 15.63
C SER A 60 6.10 -9.24 16.72
N ASP A 61 7.25 -9.85 16.42
CA ASP A 61 8.44 -9.77 17.24
C ASP A 61 9.37 -8.65 16.72
N PRO A 62 9.59 -7.57 17.48
CA PRO A 62 10.48 -6.48 17.08
C PRO A 62 11.95 -6.89 16.95
N TRP A 63 12.35 -8.04 17.50
CA TRP A 63 13.69 -8.59 17.34
C TRP A 63 13.83 -9.48 16.10
N GLU A 64 12.71 -9.79 15.44
CA GLU A 64 12.67 -10.71 14.30
C GLU A 64 12.25 -9.99 13.02
N ALA A 65 13.18 -9.21 12.46
CA ALA A 65 12.98 -8.47 11.22
C ALA A 65 12.79 -9.36 9.96
N TRP A 66 12.79 -10.68 10.12
CA TRP A 66 12.64 -11.67 9.05
C TRP A 66 11.16 -12.05 8.77
N GLY A 67 10.23 -11.40 9.49
CA GLY A 67 8.80 -11.62 9.36
C GLY A 67 8.27 -12.73 10.26
N ASP A 68 6.95 -12.87 10.30
CA ASP A 68 6.26 -13.77 11.20
C ASP A 68 6.18 -15.19 10.63
N GLY A 69 6.75 -16.14 11.38
CA GLY A 69 6.61 -17.57 11.12
C GLY A 69 5.27 -18.13 11.56
N GLY A 70 4.89 -19.29 11.03
CA GLY A 70 3.70 -20.04 11.48
C GLY A 70 2.35 -19.47 11.03
N ILE A 71 2.32 -18.30 10.39
CA ILE A 71 1.10 -17.68 9.85
C ILE A 71 0.67 -18.32 8.53
N VAL A 72 1.64 -18.61 7.66
CA VAL A 72 1.40 -19.15 6.31
C VAL A 72 1.71 -20.64 6.31
N SER A 73 0.68 -21.47 6.12
CA SER A 73 0.89 -22.90 5.89
C SER A 73 1.42 -23.12 4.47
N PRO A 74 2.49 -23.92 4.27
CA PRO A 74 3.05 -24.16 2.94
C PRO A 74 2.22 -25.12 2.07
N VAL A 75 1.01 -25.50 2.50
CA VAL A 75 0.15 -26.49 1.84
C VAL A 75 -0.83 -25.81 0.88
N ALA A 76 -0.98 -26.35 -0.32
CA ALA A 76 -1.95 -25.92 -1.31
C ALA A 76 -3.39 -25.94 -0.76
N GLY A 77 -4.15 -24.89 -1.07
CA GLY A 77 -5.51 -24.66 -0.58
C GLY A 77 -5.60 -24.04 0.80
N SER A 78 -4.49 -23.87 1.53
CA SER A 78 -4.50 -23.20 2.81
C SER A 78 -4.77 -21.70 2.68
N THR A 79 -5.41 -21.12 3.69
CA THR A 79 -5.69 -19.68 3.78
C THR A 79 -5.16 -19.14 5.09
N PHE A 80 -4.73 -17.89 5.09
CA PHE A 80 -4.29 -17.19 6.29
C PHE A 80 -4.90 -15.80 6.39
N THR A 81 -5.02 -15.30 7.61
CA THR A 81 -5.39 -13.92 7.93
C THR A 81 -4.59 -13.48 9.13
N GLN A 82 -3.91 -12.34 9.02
CA GLN A 82 -3.13 -11.76 10.11
C GLN A 82 -3.37 -10.26 10.21
N ASN A 83 -3.52 -9.78 11.44
CA ASN A 83 -3.70 -8.37 11.74
C ASN A 83 -2.39 -7.79 12.26
N TYR A 84 -2.10 -6.57 11.80
CA TYR A 84 -0.92 -5.80 12.14
C TYR A 84 -1.33 -4.41 12.61
N THR A 85 -0.73 -3.94 13.68
CA THR A 85 -0.90 -2.58 14.19
C THR A 85 0.46 -1.90 14.23
N THR A 86 0.50 -0.63 13.88
CA THR A 86 1.72 0.19 14.00
C THR A 86 1.32 1.62 14.30
N THR A 87 2.14 2.30 15.08
CA THR A 87 1.98 3.72 15.36
C THR A 87 2.88 4.48 14.40
N ILE A 88 2.29 5.39 13.63
CA ILE A 88 3.07 6.29 12.77
C ILE A 88 3.77 7.28 13.69
N THR A 89 5.10 7.27 13.66
CA THR A 89 5.87 8.25 14.41
C THR A 89 5.70 9.64 13.78
N PRO A 90 5.81 10.73 14.57
CA PRO A 90 5.60 12.09 14.07
C PRO A 90 6.47 12.49 12.86
N ASN A 91 7.58 11.78 12.63
CA ASN A 91 8.54 12.07 11.56
C ASN A 91 8.23 11.37 10.24
N PHE A 92 7.03 10.82 10.06
CA PHE A 92 6.58 10.18 8.82
C PHE A 92 5.43 11.02 8.24
N ASP A 93 5.36 11.18 6.93
CA ASP A 93 4.18 11.78 6.27
C ASP A 93 3.14 10.68 5.97
N PRO A 94 2.01 10.62 6.70
CA PRO A 94 1.03 9.55 6.51
C PRO A 94 0.40 9.55 5.11
N GLY A 95 0.32 10.72 4.44
CA GLY A 95 -0.23 10.84 3.10
C GLY A 95 0.67 10.25 2.01
N LYS A 96 1.94 10.04 2.33
CA LYS A 96 2.95 9.41 1.47
C LYS A 96 3.26 7.97 1.88
N CYS A 97 2.65 7.49 2.95
CA CYS A 97 2.86 6.15 3.49
C CYS A 97 1.98 5.10 2.78
N TYR A 98 2.52 3.89 2.64
CA TYR A 98 1.78 2.72 2.20
C TYR A 98 2.40 1.44 2.75
N LEU A 99 1.63 0.37 2.72
CA LEU A 99 2.05 -0.93 3.22
C LEU A 99 2.40 -1.84 2.05
N VAL A 100 3.46 -2.61 2.22
CA VAL A 100 3.82 -3.75 1.37
C VAL A 100 3.77 -5.00 2.23
N ALA A 101 2.98 -5.97 1.83
CA ALA A 101 2.95 -7.29 2.43
C ALA A 101 3.49 -8.31 1.45
N PHE A 102 4.34 -9.22 1.91
CA PHE A 102 4.87 -10.29 1.07
C PHE A 102 5.07 -11.57 1.86
N VAL A 103 4.92 -12.69 1.16
CA VAL A 103 5.22 -14.02 1.69
C VAL A 103 6.58 -14.42 1.15
N GLY A 104 7.50 -14.78 2.02
CA GLY A 104 8.86 -15.16 1.65
C GLY A 104 9.35 -16.37 2.42
N GLU A 105 10.44 -16.95 1.94
CA GLU A 105 11.18 -18.00 2.64
C GLU A 105 12.18 -17.35 3.58
N ASN A 106 12.17 -17.76 4.85
CA ASN A 106 13.27 -17.50 5.74
C ASN A 106 14.24 -18.68 5.69
N LEU A 107 15.54 -18.38 5.69
CA LEU A 107 16.55 -19.41 5.62
C LEU A 107 17.13 -19.68 7.00
N LEU A 108 17.13 -20.95 7.36
CA LEU A 108 18.07 -21.48 8.33
C LEU A 108 19.42 -21.69 7.59
N ASN A 109 20.51 -21.09 8.08
CA ASN A 109 21.91 -21.33 7.68
C ASN A 109 22.52 -20.49 6.52
N ASN A 110 22.11 -19.23 6.30
CA ASN A 110 22.85 -18.23 5.50
C ASN A 110 23.12 -18.56 4.01
N ASN A 111 22.35 -19.45 3.37
CA ASN A 111 22.52 -19.76 1.94
C ASN A 111 21.75 -18.78 1.04
N LEU A 112 22.37 -17.65 0.68
CA LEU A 112 21.77 -16.56 -0.10
C LEU A 112 21.16 -16.94 -1.47
N LEU A 113 21.36 -18.17 -1.96
CA LEU A 113 20.79 -18.66 -3.22
C LEU A 113 19.33 -19.15 -3.09
N GLY A 114 18.76 -19.16 -1.88
CA GLY A 114 17.41 -19.69 -1.59
C GLY A 114 16.37 -18.69 -1.07
N CYS A 115 16.70 -17.41 -0.88
CA CYS A 115 15.73 -16.42 -0.40
C CYS A 115 14.79 -16.00 -1.54
N ARG A 116 13.57 -16.55 -1.56
CA ARG A 116 12.55 -16.15 -2.54
C ARG A 116 11.35 -15.48 -1.88
N VAL A 117 10.87 -14.43 -2.51
CA VAL A 117 9.53 -13.88 -2.25
C VAL A 117 8.57 -14.62 -3.18
N PHE A 118 7.60 -15.34 -2.61
CA PHE A 118 6.62 -16.10 -3.38
C PHE A 118 5.60 -15.18 -4.06
N ASN A 119 5.11 -14.19 -3.30
CA ASN A 119 4.15 -13.20 -3.80
C ASN A 119 4.12 -11.98 -2.89
N SER A 120 3.61 -10.87 -3.40
CA SER A 120 3.46 -9.63 -2.66
C SER A 120 2.20 -8.86 -3.06
N THR A 121 1.80 -7.95 -2.19
CA THR A 121 0.74 -6.98 -2.43
C THR A 121 1.10 -5.66 -1.76
N LYS A 122 0.48 -4.58 -2.23
CA LYS A 122 0.58 -3.27 -1.59
C LYS A 122 -0.81 -2.69 -1.36
N SER A 123 -0.93 -1.88 -0.32
CA SER A 123 -2.14 -1.12 0.00
C SER A 123 -1.76 0.27 0.46
N ALA A 124 -2.57 1.27 0.14
CA ALA A 124 -2.45 2.58 0.77
C ALA A 124 -2.52 2.40 2.30
N TYR A 125 -1.72 3.19 3.02
CA TYR A 125 -1.86 3.31 4.46
C TYR A 125 -3.04 4.23 4.72
N ILE A 126 -4.01 3.76 5.51
CA ILE A 126 -5.13 4.59 5.95
C ILE A 126 -4.78 5.03 7.35
N TYR A 127 -4.45 6.31 7.50
CA TYR A 127 -4.27 6.93 8.80
C TYR A 127 -5.66 7.18 9.40
N GLU A 128 -5.99 6.47 10.48
CA GLU A 128 -7.23 6.68 11.24
C GLU A 128 -7.07 7.77 12.32
N GLY A 129 -5.97 8.52 12.30
CA GLY A 129 -5.76 9.63 13.22
C GLY A 129 -6.49 10.89 12.74
N SER A 130 -7.40 11.36 13.59
CA SER A 130 -7.92 12.73 13.60
C SER A 130 -6.82 13.75 13.29
N GLN A 131 -6.97 14.48 12.18
CA GLN A 131 -6.28 15.74 11.96
C GLN A 131 -6.94 16.77 12.89
N THR A 132 -6.35 17.07 14.04
CA THR A 132 -6.60 18.40 14.62
C THR A 132 -5.82 19.40 13.75
N PRO A 133 -6.46 20.45 13.19
CA PRO A 133 -5.71 21.54 12.58
C PRO A 133 -4.73 22.07 13.62
N ASP A 134 -3.47 22.16 13.23
CA ASP A 134 -2.37 22.76 13.99
C ASP A 134 -2.83 24.00 14.77
N PRO A 135 -2.95 23.95 16.11
CA PRO A 135 -2.96 25.15 16.89
C PRO A 135 -1.49 25.54 17.04
N GLY A 136 -1.08 26.56 16.28
CA GLY A 136 0.25 27.15 16.38
C GLY A 136 0.68 27.38 17.84
N PRO A 137 1.98 27.54 18.09
CA PRO A 137 2.57 27.29 19.39
C PRO A 137 2.04 28.25 20.48
N GLY A 138 1.49 27.69 21.56
CA GLY A 138 1.14 28.44 22.78
C GLY A 138 0.96 27.54 24.01
N PRO A 139 1.26 28.02 25.24
CA PRO A 139 1.72 27.14 26.33
C PRO A 139 0.67 26.85 27.43
N GLY A 140 0.28 25.56 27.58
CA GLY A 140 -0.31 24.88 28.77
C GLY A 140 -1.62 25.41 29.39
N PRO A 141 -2.23 24.77 30.43
CA PRO A 141 -2.08 23.41 30.99
C PRO A 141 -3.42 22.63 31.18
N GLY A 142 -3.36 21.29 31.32
CA GLY A 142 -4.43 20.43 31.90
C GLY A 142 -4.81 19.21 31.04
N PRO A 143 -5.14 18.03 31.63
CA PRO A 143 -5.54 16.86 30.87
C PRO A 143 -7.02 16.93 30.55
N ASP A 144 -7.36 17.19 29.28
CA ASP A 144 -8.74 17.14 28.79
C ASP A 144 -9.01 15.80 28.06
N PRO A 145 -10.24 15.26 28.17
CA PRO A 145 -10.54 13.85 27.96
C PRO A 145 -10.44 13.43 26.49
N GLU A 146 -9.94 12.22 26.26
CA GLU A 146 -9.86 11.60 24.94
C GLU A 146 -11.26 11.47 24.30
N PRO A 147 -11.47 11.95 23.06
CA PRO A 147 -12.74 11.75 22.37
C PRO A 147 -12.89 10.28 21.94
N GLN A 148 -14.03 9.71 22.34
CA GLN A 148 -14.45 8.35 22.00
C GLN A 148 -14.61 8.16 20.49
N GLY A 149 -14.14 7.01 19.99
CA GLY A 149 -14.14 6.68 18.57
C GLY A 149 -15.51 6.32 17.99
N ILE A 150 -15.63 6.53 16.68
CA ILE A 150 -16.45 5.81 15.68
C ILE A 150 -16.07 6.41 14.30
N GLY A 151 -15.93 5.74 13.16
CA GLY A 151 -15.98 4.36 12.69
C GLY A 151 -15.51 4.37 11.22
N ASP A 152 -15.28 3.19 10.63
CA ASP A 152 -14.81 2.99 9.25
C ASP A 152 -15.38 3.99 8.21
N VAL A 153 -14.54 4.81 7.58
CA VAL A 153 -14.92 5.49 6.34
C VAL A 153 -14.62 4.55 5.18
N SER A 154 -15.68 3.82 4.84
CA SER A 154 -15.97 3.16 3.57
C SER A 154 -15.05 3.55 2.40
N ALA A 155 -14.56 2.53 1.70
CA ALA A 155 -14.18 2.63 0.30
C ALA A 155 -15.11 3.60 -0.43
N SER A 156 -14.56 4.63 -1.08
CA SER A 156 -15.30 5.44 -2.04
C SER A 156 -16.23 4.53 -2.87
N ASN A 157 -17.51 4.92 -3.02
CA ASN A 157 -18.58 4.16 -3.69
C ASN A 157 -18.34 3.92 -5.19
N VAL A 158 -17.08 3.80 -5.62
CA VAL A 158 -16.63 3.61 -6.98
C VAL A 158 -16.89 2.16 -7.38
N LYS A 159 -17.86 1.94 -8.27
CA LYS A 159 -18.04 0.62 -8.91
C LYS A 159 -17.43 0.65 -10.30
N LEU A 160 -16.80 -0.47 -10.68
CA LEU A 160 -16.24 -0.68 -12.01
C LEU A 160 -16.87 -1.94 -12.58
N TYR A 161 -17.48 -1.85 -13.75
CA TYR A 161 -18.11 -2.98 -14.40
C TYR A 161 -18.12 -2.84 -15.93
N PRO A 162 -18.21 -3.94 -16.69
CA PRO A 162 -18.00 -5.30 -16.23
C PRO A 162 -16.53 -5.54 -15.83
N ASN A 163 -16.31 -6.44 -14.88
CA ASN A 163 -14.98 -6.98 -14.58
C ASN A 163 -15.12 -8.50 -14.44
N PRO A 164 -14.57 -9.31 -15.36
CA PRO A 164 -13.72 -8.93 -16.50
C PRO A 164 -14.44 -8.12 -17.59
N THR A 165 -13.72 -7.25 -18.31
CA THR A 165 -14.22 -6.50 -19.48
C THR A 165 -13.61 -7.04 -20.77
N THR A 166 -14.34 -6.93 -21.89
CA THR A 166 -13.85 -7.20 -23.26
C THR A 166 -13.49 -5.92 -24.02
N GLY A 167 -13.77 -4.75 -23.45
CA GLY A 167 -13.58 -3.46 -24.13
C GLY A 167 -13.96 -2.30 -23.23
N ASN A 168 -15.26 -1.97 -23.18
CA ASN A 168 -15.72 -0.84 -22.39
C ASN A 168 -15.80 -1.18 -20.89
N LEU A 169 -15.23 -0.30 -20.07
CA LEU A 169 -15.31 -0.34 -18.61
C LEU A 169 -16.06 0.89 -18.12
N TYR A 170 -17.15 0.68 -17.39
CA TYR A 170 -18.00 1.70 -16.81
C TYR A 170 -17.59 1.98 -15.36
N ILE A 171 -17.52 3.26 -15.00
CA ILE A 171 -17.21 3.76 -13.67
C ILE A 171 -18.45 4.44 -13.10
N GLU A 172 -18.96 3.93 -11.99
CA GLU A 172 -20.05 4.54 -11.23
C GLU A 172 -19.46 5.16 -9.97
N VAL A 173 -19.36 6.49 -9.97
CA VAL A 173 -18.94 7.31 -8.82
C VAL A 173 -19.48 8.72 -8.98
N GLU A 174 -19.85 9.36 -7.87
CA GLU A 174 -20.22 10.78 -7.87
C GLU A 174 -18.98 11.67 -7.90
N GLY A 175 -19.07 12.80 -8.63
CA GLY A 175 -18.00 13.78 -8.69
C GLY A 175 -16.72 13.29 -9.36
N LEU A 176 -16.85 12.43 -10.38
CA LEU A 176 -15.73 11.90 -11.14
C LEU A 176 -14.91 13.03 -11.79
N GLN A 177 -13.62 13.06 -11.49
CA GLN A 177 -12.68 14.06 -12.03
C GLN A 177 -11.76 13.43 -13.08
N LYS A 178 -11.16 12.26 -12.76
CA LYS A 178 -10.16 11.63 -13.61
C LYS A 178 -10.13 10.12 -13.44
N VAL A 179 -9.83 9.41 -14.53
CA VAL A 179 -9.56 7.97 -14.50
C VAL A 179 -8.26 7.68 -15.23
N GLU A 180 -7.39 6.89 -14.61
CA GLU A 180 -6.15 6.38 -15.18
C GLU A 180 -6.18 4.86 -15.21
N VAL A 181 -5.77 4.28 -16.34
CA VAL A 181 -5.53 2.84 -16.49
C VAL A 181 -4.03 2.61 -16.50
N ILE A 182 -3.58 1.76 -15.60
CA ILE A 182 -2.17 1.47 -15.34
C ILE A 182 -1.91 0.00 -15.65
N ASP A 183 -0.88 -0.29 -16.45
CA ASP A 183 -0.49 -1.66 -16.79
C ASP A 183 0.22 -2.38 -15.61
N ALA A 184 0.56 -3.65 -15.81
CA ALA A 184 1.19 -4.49 -14.78
C ALA A 184 2.58 -3.97 -14.33
N VAL A 185 3.25 -3.15 -15.15
CA VAL A 185 4.56 -2.57 -14.83
C VAL A 185 4.46 -1.13 -14.30
N GLY A 186 3.24 -0.63 -14.06
CA GLY A 186 3.02 0.67 -13.44
C GLY A 186 2.93 1.86 -14.42
N ARG A 187 2.91 1.63 -15.73
CA ARG A 187 2.79 2.70 -16.73
C ARG A 187 1.33 3.06 -16.93
N VAL A 188 1.03 4.37 -16.95
CA VAL A 188 -0.29 4.88 -17.34
C VAL A 188 -0.45 4.67 -18.85
N VAL A 189 -1.29 3.71 -19.22
CA VAL A 189 -1.56 3.36 -20.63
C VAL A 189 -2.76 4.12 -21.19
N MET A 190 -3.66 4.59 -20.31
CA MET A 190 -4.74 5.50 -20.66
C MET A 190 -5.04 6.46 -19.52
N SER A 191 -5.44 7.67 -19.86
CA SER A 191 -5.91 8.68 -18.92
C SER A 191 -7.04 9.47 -19.55
N GLN A 192 -8.12 9.68 -18.81
CA GLN A 192 -9.23 10.51 -19.24
C GLN A 192 -9.73 11.38 -18.09
N ASN A 193 -10.12 12.62 -18.41
CA ASN A 193 -10.76 13.53 -17.47
C ASN A 193 -12.27 13.50 -17.71
N ASN A 194 -13.07 13.56 -16.65
CA ASN A 194 -14.52 13.73 -16.69
C ASN A 194 -15.27 12.73 -17.62
N GLY A 195 -14.94 11.43 -17.56
CA GLY A 195 -15.61 10.39 -18.37
C GLY A 195 -15.86 9.11 -17.59
N ASN A 196 -17.10 8.64 -17.58
CA ASN A 196 -17.54 7.44 -16.84
C ASN A 196 -17.42 6.13 -17.65
N VAL A 197 -16.96 6.20 -18.90
CA VAL A 197 -16.70 5.02 -19.75
C VAL A 197 -15.26 5.08 -20.24
N VAL A 198 -14.51 4.00 -20.03
CA VAL A 198 -13.13 3.82 -20.49
C VAL A 198 -13.13 2.74 -21.57
N ASN A 199 -12.71 3.07 -22.78
CA ASN A 199 -12.59 2.10 -23.86
C ASN A 199 -11.23 1.40 -23.81
N MET A 200 -11.20 0.19 -23.26
CA MET A 200 -10.02 -0.67 -23.16
C MET A 200 -9.86 -1.65 -24.33
N SER A 201 -10.63 -1.51 -25.43
CA SER A 201 -10.62 -2.48 -26.55
C SER A 201 -9.27 -2.60 -27.24
N ASN A 202 -8.48 -1.53 -27.26
CA ASN A 202 -7.14 -1.50 -27.86
C ASN A 202 -6.04 -1.99 -26.90
N LEU A 203 -6.37 -2.31 -25.65
CA LEU A 203 -5.42 -2.83 -24.68
C LEU A 203 -5.33 -4.35 -24.79
N ALA A 204 -4.10 -4.86 -24.64
CA ALA A 204 -3.85 -6.31 -24.63
C ALA A 204 -4.56 -6.98 -23.44
N ASN A 205 -4.88 -8.26 -23.59
CA ASN A 205 -5.50 -9.05 -22.52
C ASN A 205 -4.55 -9.15 -21.32
N GLY A 206 -5.08 -8.93 -20.12
CA GLY A 206 -4.26 -8.86 -18.92
C GLY A 206 -4.93 -8.16 -17.75
N ILE A 207 -4.16 -7.97 -16.68
CA ILE A 207 -4.59 -7.29 -15.46
C ILE A 207 -4.14 -5.84 -15.52
N TYR A 208 -5.06 -4.94 -15.24
CA TYR A 208 -4.83 -3.51 -15.17
C TYR A 208 -5.26 -2.96 -13.80
N THR A 209 -4.57 -1.91 -13.36
CA THR A 209 -4.95 -1.14 -12.19
C THR A 209 -5.66 0.13 -12.66
N VAL A 210 -6.91 0.31 -12.26
CA VAL A 210 -7.70 1.51 -12.57
C VAL A 210 -7.69 2.41 -11.36
N ARG A 211 -7.15 3.62 -11.52
CA ARG A 211 -7.16 4.68 -10.53
C ARG A 211 -8.26 5.67 -10.89
N VAL A 212 -9.18 5.90 -9.95
CA VAL A 212 -10.34 6.78 -10.12
C VAL A 212 -10.21 7.91 -9.12
N ILE A 213 -10.20 9.14 -9.60
CA ILE A 213 -10.13 10.35 -8.78
C ILE A 213 -11.50 11.01 -8.84
N ALA A 214 -12.15 11.16 -7.70
CA ALA A 214 -13.49 11.71 -7.58
C ALA A 214 -13.65 12.46 -6.25
N ASN A 215 -14.26 13.66 -6.29
CA ASN A 215 -14.42 14.52 -5.11
C ASN A 215 -13.12 14.72 -4.29
N GLY A 216 -11.96 14.83 -4.96
CA GLY A 216 -10.65 14.95 -4.31
C GLY A 216 -10.11 13.66 -3.70
N ASN A 217 -10.87 12.56 -3.70
CA ASN A 217 -10.45 11.24 -3.22
C ASN A 217 -9.97 10.36 -4.36
N THR A 218 -9.04 9.45 -4.06
CA THR A 218 -8.51 8.48 -5.02
C THR A 218 -8.90 7.06 -4.64
N ALA A 219 -9.59 6.37 -5.54
CA ALA A 219 -9.89 4.95 -5.47
C ALA A 219 -8.97 4.17 -6.42
N VAL A 220 -8.57 2.97 -6.02
CA VAL A 220 -7.77 2.07 -6.85
C VAL A 220 -8.44 0.70 -6.91
N LYS A 221 -8.65 0.17 -8.11
CA LYS A 221 -9.29 -1.14 -8.33
C LYS A 221 -8.59 -1.91 -9.45
N LYS A 222 -8.52 -3.23 -9.30
CA LYS A 222 -7.98 -4.14 -10.33
C LYS A 222 -9.08 -4.55 -11.29
N VAL A 223 -8.77 -4.56 -12.59
CA VAL A 223 -9.68 -4.97 -13.67
C VAL A 223 -8.97 -5.96 -14.59
N VAL A 224 -9.69 -6.98 -15.02
CA VAL A 224 -9.21 -8.00 -15.97
C VAL A 224 -9.77 -7.70 -17.36
N LYS A 225 -8.90 -7.53 -18.35
CA LYS A 225 -9.25 -7.39 -19.77
C LYS A 225 -9.09 -8.75 -20.47
N LYS A 226 -10.16 -9.20 -21.13
CA LYS A 226 -10.23 -10.44 -21.94
C LYS A 226 -10.31 -10.17 -23.42
#